data_AF-A0A964GLX0-F1
#
_entry.id   AF-A0A964GLX0-F1
#
_cell.length_a   1.000
_cell.length_b   1.000
_cell.length_c   1.000
_cell.angle_alpha   90.00
_cell.angle_beta   90.00
_cell.angle_gamma   90.00
#
_symmetry.space_group_name_H-M   'P 1'
#
loop_
_entity.id
_entity.type
_entity.pdbx_description
1 polymer ?
#
loop_
_entity_poly.entity_id
_entity_poly.type
_entity_poly.pdbx_seq_one_letter_code
_entity_poly.pdbx_strand_id
1 'polypeptide(L)'
;MKTIDLSSASVRELNQALHGEVQDREWRVSHPDGKHNLAVGINQAVSVDIDGHAGYYCAGMNQRASVTVHGNVGVGVAENMMSGSVRVKGSASQAAGATAHGGLLVIEGDAGARCGISMKGVDIVVGGSIGHMSCFMGQAGRLVVCGDAGDALGDSLYEVRIYVKGTVQSLGSDCIEKEMRAEHLQELQELLNKAGLDHKAADFKRYGSARQLYNFKVDNASAY
;
A
#
# COMPACT_ATOMS: atom_id res chain seq x y z
N MET A 1 -1.14 -20.27 -18.00
CA MET A 1 -0.42 -19.91 -16.76
C MET A 1 0.94 -20.60 -16.70
N LYS A 2 2.03 -19.84 -16.74
CA LYS A 2 3.42 -20.30 -16.59
C LYS A 2 3.79 -20.41 -15.12
N THR A 3 4.49 -21.47 -14.73
CA THR A 3 4.85 -21.69 -13.31
C THR A 3 6.37 -21.60 -13.12
N ILE A 4 6.82 -20.90 -12.08
CA ILE A 4 8.19 -20.90 -11.58
C ILE A 4 8.17 -21.47 -10.16
N ASP A 5 8.92 -22.54 -9.95
CA ASP A 5 9.09 -23.16 -8.63
C ASP A 5 10.37 -22.68 -7.96
N LEU A 6 10.26 -21.91 -6.88
CA LEU A 6 11.39 -21.34 -6.14
C LEU A 6 12.09 -22.35 -5.22
N SER A 7 11.63 -23.59 -5.17
CA SER A 7 12.40 -24.70 -4.58
C SER A 7 13.60 -25.10 -5.45
N SER A 8 13.56 -24.77 -6.76
CA SER A 8 14.60 -25.11 -7.74
C SER A 8 15.15 -23.89 -8.48
N ALA A 9 14.30 -22.92 -8.81
CA ALA A 9 14.69 -21.67 -9.44
C ALA A 9 15.14 -20.63 -8.40
N SER A 10 15.98 -19.70 -8.84
CA SER A 10 16.39 -18.53 -8.05
C SER A 10 15.42 -17.36 -8.21
N VAL A 11 15.43 -16.45 -7.23
CA VAL A 11 14.70 -15.17 -7.30
C VAL A 11 15.15 -14.32 -8.48
N ARG A 12 16.44 -14.41 -8.85
CA ARG A 12 16.97 -13.67 -10.01
C ARG A 12 16.34 -14.16 -11.30
N GLU A 13 16.26 -15.48 -11.50
CA GLU A 13 15.63 -16.08 -12.67
C GLU A 13 14.14 -15.72 -12.74
N LEU A 14 13.43 -15.74 -11.61
CA LEU A 14 12.04 -15.27 -11.54
C LEU A 14 11.90 -13.83 -12.04
N ASN A 15 12.64 -12.88 -11.46
CA ASN A 15 12.50 -11.48 -11.84
C ASN A 15 12.93 -11.23 -13.29
N GLN A 16 14.03 -11.84 -13.73
CA GLN A 16 14.47 -11.75 -15.12
C GLN A 16 13.42 -12.30 -16.10
N ALA A 17 12.74 -13.40 -15.76
CA ALA A 17 11.68 -13.97 -16.59
C ALA A 17 10.44 -13.07 -16.68
N LEU A 18 10.20 -12.24 -15.65
CA LEU A 18 9.14 -11.24 -15.61
C LEU A 18 9.55 -9.90 -16.23
N HIS A 19 10.83 -9.73 -16.58
CA HIS A 19 11.38 -8.56 -17.25
C HIS A 19 11.52 -8.83 -18.75
N GLY A 20 11.26 -7.82 -19.60
CA GLY A 20 11.42 -7.92 -21.06
C GLY A 20 10.14 -8.28 -21.83
N GLU A 21 10.28 -8.87 -23.02
CA GLU A 21 9.15 -9.33 -23.84
C GLU A 21 8.55 -10.62 -23.28
N VAL A 22 7.60 -10.43 -22.36
CA VAL A 22 6.88 -11.54 -21.73
C VAL A 22 5.76 -12.04 -22.65
N GLN A 23 5.90 -13.28 -23.15
CA GLN A 23 4.88 -13.96 -23.96
C GLN A 23 3.70 -14.41 -23.10
N ASP A 24 4.00 -14.96 -21.92
CA ASP A 24 3.00 -15.44 -20.97
C ASP A 24 2.36 -14.29 -20.19
N ARG A 25 1.02 -14.25 -20.15
CA ARG A 25 0.27 -13.21 -19.44
C ARG A 25 -0.05 -13.56 -17.98
N GLU A 26 0.03 -14.83 -17.62
CA GLU A 26 -0.35 -15.33 -16.30
C GLU A 26 0.77 -16.21 -15.75
N TRP A 27 1.21 -15.89 -14.54
CA TRP A 27 2.34 -16.51 -13.88
C TRP A 27 1.95 -17.00 -12.50
N ARG A 28 2.50 -18.15 -12.13
CA ARG A 28 2.39 -18.74 -10.80
C ARG A 28 3.78 -18.93 -10.23
N VAL A 29 3.98 -18.51 -8.99
CA VAL A 29 5.23 -18.66 -8.25
C VAL A 29 4.95 -19.58 -7.07
N SER A 30 5.45 -20.82 -7.13
CA SER A 30 5.26 -21.82 -6.07
C SER A 30 6.47 -21.89 -5.14
N HIS A 31 6.24 -22.37 -3.92
CA HIS A 31 7.24 -22.49 -2.84
C HIS A 31 8.07 -21.21 -2.62
N PRO A 32 7.41 -20.04 -2.44
CA PRO A 32 8.13 -18.79 -2.24
C PRO A 32 8.88 -18.74 -0.92
N ASP A 33 8.49 -19.53 0.09
CA ASP A 33 9.18 -19.72 1.38
C ASP A 33 9.68 -18.43 2.04
N GLY A 34 8.90 -17.33 1.92
CA GLY A 34 9.27 -16.03 2.48
C GLY A 34 10.49 -15.36 1.83
N LYS A 35 10.92 -15.84 0.66
CA LYS A 35 12.03 -15.24 -0.11
C LYS A 35 11.71 -13.77 -0.43
N HIS A 36 12.75 -12.95 -0.39
CA HIS A 36 12.64 -11.52 -0.61
C HIS A 36 12.67 -11.18 -2.10
N ASN A 37 12.26 -9.96 -2.44
CA ASN A 37 12.35 -9.36 -3.78
C ASN A 37 11.64 -10.19 -4.86
N LEU A 38 10.50 -10.78 -4.55
CA LEU A 38 9.69 -11.50 -5.54
C LEU A 38 8.88 -10.51 -6.38
N ALA A 39 8.80 -10.76 -7.70
CA ALA A 39 7.97 -9.97 -8.63
C ALA A 39 8.30 -8.46 -8.66
N VAL A 40 9.58 -8.10 -8.49
CA VAL A 40 10.03 -6.70 -8.41
C VAL A 40 10.27 -6.12 -9.79
N GLY A 41 9.91 -4.85 -10.01
CA GLY A 41 10.28 -4.08 -11.20
C GLY A 41 9.54 -4.48 -12.47
N ILE A 42 8.36 -5.11 -12.36
CA ILE A 42 7.60 -5.57 -13.53
C ILE A 42 7.01 -4.37 -14.28
N ASN A 43 7.42 -4.20 -15.54
CA ASN A 43 6.92 -3.14 -16.43
C ASN A 43 6.00 -3.67 -17.54
N GLN A 44 5.42 -4.85 -17.36
CA GLN A 44 4.56 -5.50 -18.33
C GLN A 44 3.18 -5.77 -17.74
N ALA A 45 2.16 -5.72 -18.58
CA ALA A 45 0.80 -6.07 -18.20
C ALA A 45 0.68 -7.61 -18.14
N VAL A 46 0.98 -8.16 -16.97
CA VAL A 46 0.91 -9.59 -16.63
C VAL A 46 0.25 -9.77 -15.26
N SER A 47 -0.34 -10.94 -15.02
CA SER A 47 -0.81 -11.38 -13.71
C SER A 47 0.22 -12.32 -13.10
N VAL A 48 0.54 -12.13 -11.82
CA VAL A 48 1.45 -12.99 -11.06
C VAL A 48 0.79 -13.42 -9.76
N ASP A 49 0.58 -14.71 -9.58
CA ASP A 49 0.10 -15.33 -8.35
C ASP A 49 1.27 -15.97 -7.59
N ILE A 50 1.51 -15.52 -6.36
CA ILE A 50 2.54 -16.05 -5.47
C ILE A 50 1.88 -16.91 -4.40
N ASP A 51 2.15 -18.21 -4.43
CA ASP A 51 1.49 -19.20 -3.58
C ASP A 51 2.18 -19.34 -2.23
N GLY A 52 1.86 -18.42 -1.33
CA GLY A 52 2.33 -18.44 0.05
C GLY A 52 2.95 -17.12 0.47
N HIS A 53 3.82 -17.19 1.47
CA HIS A 53 4.46 -16.01 2.04
C HIS A 53 5.55 -15.44 1.14
N ALA A 54 5.60 -14.12 1.02
CA ALA A 54 6.72 -13.42 0.40
C ALA A 54 7.46 -12.54 1.42
N GLY A 55 8.74 -12.33 1.19
CA GLY A 55 9.60 -11.56 2.06
C GLY A 55 9.59 -10.06 1.75
N TYR A 56 10.73 -9.42 1.98
CA TYR A 56 10.87 -7.97 1.82
C TYR A 56 10.75 -7.53 0.35
N TYR A 57 10.23 -6.34 0.13
CA TYR A 57 10.13 -5.65 -1.15
C TYR A 57 9.35 -6.40 -2.25
N CYS A 58 8.51 -7.37 -1.87
CA CYS A 58 7.66 -8.07 -2.82
C CYS A 58 6.84 -7.08 -3.67
N ALA A 59 6.80 -7.28 -4.98
CA ALA A 59 6.11 -6.41 -5.94
C ALA A 59 6.54 -4.92 -5.93
N GLY A 60 7.70 -4.61 -5.36
CA GLY A 60 8.27 -3.26 -5.41
C GLY A 60 8.56 -2.82 -6.84
N MET A 61 8.52 -1.51 -7.11
CA MET A 61 8.75 -0.90 -8.43
C MET A 61 7.83 -1.44 -9.54
N ASN A 62 6.69 -2.06 -9.20
CA ASN A 62 5.70 -2.50 -10.18
C ASN A 62 5.17 -1.30 -10.98
N GLN A 63 5.10 -1.41 -12.30
CA GLN A 63 4.58 -0.35 -13.16
C GLN A 63 3.29 -0.71 -13.85
N ARG A 64 2.98 -1.99 -14.08
CA ARG A 64 1.82 -2.38 -14.92
C ARG A 64 1.18 -3.72 -14.52
N ALA A 65 1.87 -4.54 -13.73
CA ALA A 65 1.40 -5.89 -13.44
C ALA A 65 0.29 -5.88 -12.38
N SER A 66 -0.45 -6.99 -12.34
CA SER A 66 -1.30 -7.35 -11.20
C SER A 66 -0.63 -8.49 -10.45
N VAL A 67 -0.27 -8.28 -9.19
CA VAL A 67 0.40 -9.28 -8.36
C VAL A 67 -0.50 -9.66 -7.19
N THR A 68 -0.79 -10.94 -7.02
CA THR A 68 -1.53 -11.47 -5.86
C THR A 68 -0.61 -12.36 -5.03
N VAL A 69 -0.51 -12.08 -3.74
CA VAL A 69 0.23 -12.91 -2.79
C VAL A 69 -0.77 -13.64 -1.91
N HIS A 70 -0.79 -14.98 -2.00
CA HIS A 70 -1.65 -15.88 -1.22
C HIS A 70 -1.04 -16.17 0.15
N GLY A 71 -0.73 -15.11 0.91
CA GLY A 71 -0.10 -15.20 2.21
C GLY A 71 0.27 -13.82 2.77
N ASN A 72 1.14 -13.84 3.77
CA ASN A 72 1.72 -12.63 4.37
C ASN A 72 2.93 -12.11 3.58
N VAL A 73 3.19 -10.81 3.69
CA VAL A 73 4.35 -10.15 3.07
C VAL A 73 5.24 -9.43 4.09
N GLY A 74 6.53 -9.42 3.83
CA GLY A 74 7.52 -8.70 4.63
C GLY A 74 7.52 -7.18 4.42
N VAL A 75 8.59 -6.53 4.88
CA VAL A 75 8.74 -5.06 4.84
C VAL A 75 8.77 -4.55 3.40
N GLY A 76 8.10 -3.43 3.12
CA GLY A 76 8.24 -2.72 1.84
C GLY A 76 7.48 -3.34 0.66
N VAL A 77 6.41 -4.10 0.89
CA VAL A 77 5.56 -4.59 -0.21
C VAL A 77 5.08 -3.43 -1.08
N ALA A 78 5.14 -3.58 -2.41
CA ALA A 78 4.77 -2.56 -3.39
C ALA A 78 5.47 -1.20 -3.19
N GLU A 79 6.65 -1.19 -2.55
CA GLU A 79 7.46 0.01 -2.43
C GLU A 79 7.78 0.58 -3.81
N ASN A 80 7.64 1.89 -3.96
CA ASN A 80 7.90 2.60 -5.20
C ASN A 80 7.07 2.09 -6.40
N MET A 81 5.88 1.50 -6.15
CA MET A 81 4.96 1.12 -7.24
C MET A 81 4.52 2.38 -8.02
N MET A 82 4.59 2.30 -9.35
CA MET A 82 4.20 3.38 -10.26
C MET A 82 2.74 3.26 -10.70
N SER A 83 2.30 2.04 -11.02
CA SER A 83 0.91 1.73 -11.35
C SER A 83 0.67 0.21 -11.29
N GLY A 84 -0.49 -0.26 -11.73
CA GLY A 84 -0.91 -1.66 -11.63
C GLY A 84 -1.62 -1.95 -10.32
N SER A 85 -1.64 -3.22 -9.93
CA SER A 85 -2.27 -3.64 -8.67
C SER A 85 -1.43 -4.66 -7.92
N VAL A 86 -1.46 -4.59 -6.60
CA VAL A 86 -0.88 -5.59 -5.71
C VAL A 86 -1.93 -5.96 -4.67
N ARG A 87 -2.23 -7.24 -4.50
CA ARG A 87 -3.14 -7.75 -3.49
C ARG A 87 -2.42 -8.74 -2.58
N VAL A 88 -2.52 -8.51 -1.28
CA VAL A 88 -2.01 -9.39 -0.23
C VAL A 88 -3.20 -10.03 0.46
N LYS A 89 -3.32 -11.35 0.40
CA LYS A 89 -4.40 -12.11 1.05
C LYS A 89 -4.23 -12.22 2.57
N GLY A 90 -3.01 -12.06 3.07
CA GLY A 90 -2.71 -11.98 4.50
C GLY A 90 -2.41 -10.55 4.97
N SER A 91 -1.50 -10.46 5.95
CA SER A 91 -1.02 -9.19 6.51
C SER A 91 0.30 -8.75 5.86
N ALA A 92 0.55 -7.45 5.89
CA ALA A 92 1.80 -6.84 5.48
C ALA A 92 2.59 -6.32 6.69
N SER A 93 3.92 -6.47 6.63
CA SER A 93 4.81 -5.85 7.63
C SER A 93 4.90 -4.33 7.42
N GLN A 94 5.95 -3.72 7.97
CA GLN A 94 6.17 -2.28 7.93
C GLN A 94 6.35 -1.74 6.50
N ALA A 95 6.09 -0.45 6.32
CA ALA A 95 6.41 0.30 5.11
C ALA A 95 5.70 -0.20 3.83
N ALA A 96 4.55 -0.85 3.95
CA ALA A 96 3.73 -1.23 2.80
C ALA A 96 3.38 0.00 1.94
N GLY A 97 3.61 -0.06 0.63
CA GLY A 97 3.36 1.03 -0.31
C GLY A 97 4.28 2.25 -0.13
N ALA A 98 5.41 2.10 0.56
CA ALA A 98 6.35 3.20 0.78
C ALA A 98 6.75 3.87 -0.54
N THR A 99 6.70 5.20 -0.60
CA THR A 99 7.08 6.02 -1.77
C THR A 99 6.32 5.75 -3.07
N ALA A 100 5.27 4.92 -3.06
CA ALA A 100 4.55 4.54 -4.26
C ALA A 100 3.80 5.74 -4.88
N HIS A 101 3.87 5.85 -6.20
CA HIS A 101 3.38 6.96 -6.99
C HIS A 101 1.96 6.74 -7.53
N GLY A 102 1.52 5.50 -7.67
CA GLY A 102 0.20 5.18 -8.24
C GLY A 102 -0.11 3.70 -8.20
N GLY A 103 -1.30 3.35 -8.69
CA GLY A 103 -1.85 1.99 -8.64
C GLY A 103 -2.62 1.70 -7.35
N LEU A 104 -3.05 0.45 -7.19
CA LEU A 104 -3.85 0.00 -6.06
C LEU A 104 -3.13 -1.11 -5.27
N LEU A 105 -2.84 -0.86 -4.00
CA LEU A 105 -2.38 -1.87 -3.05
C LEU A 105 -3.53 -2.27 -2.13
N VAL A 106 -3.93 -3.54 -2.14
CA VAL A 106 -4.94 -4.10 -1.23
C VAL A 106 -4.25 -5.07 -0.27
N ILE A 107 -4.49 -4.90 1.02
CA ILE A 107 -4.03 -5.82 2.08
C ILE A 107 -5.28 -6.28 2.81
N GLU A 108 -5.59 -7.57 2.76
CA GLU A 108 -6.83 -8.11 3.37
C GLU A 108 -6.72 -8.22 4.89
N GLY A 109 -5.51 -8.43 5.43
CA GLY A 109 -5.21 -8.39 6.86
C GLY A 109 -4.74 -7.02 7.36
N ASP A 110 -3.85 -7.03 8.34
CA ASP A 110 -3.26 -5.83 8.95
C ASP A 110 -2.03 -5.33 8.18
N ALA A 111 -1.69 -4.05 8.34
CA ALA A 111 -0.41 -3.49 7.91
C ALA A 111 0.40 -2.98 9.12
N GLY A 112 1.71 -3.19 9.11
CA GLY A 112 2.60 -2.72 10.17
C GLY A 112 2.77 -1.21 10.22
N ALA A 113 3.78 -0.78 10.98
CA ALA A 113 4.15 0.63 11.08
C ALA A 113 4.51 1.25 9.73
N ARG A 114 4.31 2.57 9.59
CA ARG A 114 4.71 3.35 8.42
C ARG A 114 4.05 2.88 7.11
N CYS A 115 2.85 2.32 7.16
CA CYS A 115 2.08 2.03 5.95
C CYS A 115 1.86 3.33 5.16
N GLY A 116 2.20 3.34 3.87
CA GLY A 116 2.11 4.53 3.01
C GLY A 116 3.11 5.64 3.33
N ILE A 117 4.22 5.37 4.03
CA ILE A 117 5.25 6.38 4.28
C ILE A 117 5.75 6.99 2.97
N SER A 118 5.80 8.33 2.93
CA SER A 118 6.24 9.12 1.78
C SER A 118 5.51 8.80 0.47
N MET A 119 4.29 8.26 0.52
CA MET A 119 3.47 7.95 -0.67
C MET A 119 3.19 9.19 -1.53
N LYS A 120 3.09 9.02 -2.85
CA LYS A 120 3.05 10.13 -3.83
C LYS A 120 1.88 10.04 -4.82
N GLY A 121 0.91 9.18 -4.56
CA GLY A 121 -0.29 9.06 -5.40
C GLY A 121 -0.93 7.68 -5.43
N VAL A 122 -0.34 6.68 -4.76
CA VAL A 122 -0.93 5.33 -4.66
C VAL A 122 -2.24 5.34 -3.87
N ASP A 123 -3.16 4.43 -4.22
CA ASP A 123 -4.29 4.08 -3.39
C ASP A 123 -3.96 2.80 -2.59
N ILE A 124 -4.04 2.87 -1.26
CA ILE A 124 -3.80 1.74 -0.36
C ILE A 124 -5.10 1.44 0.39
N VAL A 125 -5.54 0.18 0.39
CA VAL A 125 -6.71 -0.30 1.14
C VAL A 125 -6.28 -1.43 2.07
N VAL A 126 -6.49 -1.24 3.37
CA VAL A 126 -6.19 -2.21 4.42
C VAL A 126 -7.50 -2.69 5.05
N GLY A 127 -7.74 -3.99 5.00
CA GLY A 127 -8.92 -4.65 5.57
C GLY A 127 -8.88 -4.75 7.09
N GLY A 128 -7.68 -4.81 7.68
CA GLY A 128 -7.45 -4.75 9.10
C GLY A 128 -7.02 -3.37 9.60
N SER A 129 -6.15 -3.38 10.61
CA SER A 129 -5.60 -2.21 11.27
C SER A 129 -4.22 -1.82 10.71
N ILE A 130 -3.79 -0.60 11.00
CA ILE A 130 -2.46 -0.09 10.63
C ILE A 130 -1.63 0.28 11.86
N GLY A 131 -0.31 0.10 11.76
CA GLY A 131 0.63 0.50 12.82
C GLY A 131 0.90 2.00 12.89
N HIS A 132 1.74 2.37 13.86
CA HIS A 132 2.16 3.76 14.10
C HIS A 132 2.86 4.40 12.90
N MET A 133 2.82 5.74 12.84
CA MET A 133 3.46 6.59 11.82
C MET A 133 3.05 6.26 10.37
N SER A 134 1.87 5.67 10.18
CA SER A 134 1.32 5.45 8.84
C SER A 134 1.01 6.80 8.16
N CYS A 135 1.26 6.87 6.85
CA CYS A 135 1.27 8.09 6.04
C CYS A 135 2.26 9.17 6.49
N PHE A 136 3.30 8.85 7.27
CA PHE A 136 4.36 9.80 7.60
C PHE A 136 4.97 10.38 6.31
N MET A 137 5.06 11.71 6.21
CA MET A 137 5.53 12.45 5.04
C MET A 137 4.80 12.13 3.72
N GLY A 138 3.58 11.58 3.80
CA GLY A 138 2.79 11.24 2.62
C GLY A 138 2.44 12.49 1.81
N GLN A 139 2.78 12.50 0.52
CA GLN A 139 2.61 13.66 -0.36
C GLN A 139 1.25 13.69 -1.07
N ALA A 140 0.81 12.56 -1.59
CA ALA A 140 -0.48 12.43 -2.29
C ALA A 140 -0.94 10.97 -2.34
N GLY A 141 -2.22 10.77 -2.68
CA GLY A 141 -2.86 9.45 -2.76
C GLY A 141 -3.86 9.23 -1.64
N ARG A 142 -4.29 7.98 -1.46
CA ARG A 142 -5.37 7.64 -0.54
C ARG A 142 -5.01 6.43 0.30
N LEU A 143 -5.30 6.48 1.59
CA LEU A 143 -5.22 5.34 2.49
C LEU A 143 -6.61 5.05 3.06
N VAL A 144 -7.08 3.82 2.93
CA VAL A 144 -8.32 3.33 3.54
C VAL A 144 -7.98 2.26 4.57
N VAL A 145 -8.51 2.41 5.79
CA VAL A 145 -8.27 1.50 6.91
C VAL A 145 -9.61 1.06 7.48
N CYS A 146 -9.91 -0.23 7.36
CA CYS A 146 -11.20 -0.79 7.81
C CYS A 146 -11.19 -1.17 9.30
N GLY A 147 -10.01 -1.26 9.93
CA GLY A 147 -9.79 -1.38 11.37
C GLY A 147 -9.31 -0.08 12.03
N ASP A 148 -8.42 -0.21 13.01
CA ASP A 148 -7.88 0.88 13.81
C ASP A 148 -6.58 1.45 13.23
N ALA A 149 -6.23 2.67 13.65
CA ALA A 149 -4.95 3.30 13.34
C ALA A 149 -4.15 3.62 14.62
N GLY A 150 -2.89 3.19 14.63
CA GLY A 150 -1.95 3.46 15.72
C GLY A 150 -1.48 4.91 15.82
N ASP A 151 -0.44 5.13 16.63
CA ASP A 151 0.07 6.47 16.95
C ASP A 151 0.58 7.28 15.76
N ALA A 152 0.50 8.61 15.88
CA ALA A 152 1.06 9.59 14.94
C ALA A 152 0.59 9.39 13.47
N LEU A 153 -0.71 9.12 13.28
CA LEU A 153 -1.28 8.97 11.95
C LEU A 153 -1.12 10.26 11.12
N GLY A 154 -0.55 10.12 9.93
CA GLY A 154 -0.44 11.22 8.98
C GLY A 154 0.58 12.28 9.36
N ASP A 155 1.56 11.96 10.18
CA ASP A 155 2.58 12.95 10.56
C ASP A 155 3.24 13.60 9.33
N SER A 156 3.24 14.93 9.29
CA SER A 156 3.86 15.75 8.25
C SER A 156 3.37 15.45 6.83
N LEU A 157 2.09 15.08 6.70
CA LEU A 157 1.46 14.77 5.41
C LEU A 157 1.09 16.04 4.62
N TYR A 158 0.95 15.89 3.31
CA TYR A 158 0.50 16.94 2.38
C TYR A 158 -0.92 16.63 1.85
N GLU A 159 -1.06 16.22 0.58
CA GLU A 159 -2.35 16.06 -0.09
C GLU A 159 -2.94 14.64 0.07
N VAL A 160 -2.42 13.83 0.99
CA VAL A 160 -2.97 12.49 1.24
C VAL A 160 -4.35 12.59 1.89
N ARG A 161 -5.27 11.74 1.43
CA ARG A 161 -6.58 11.53 2.07
C ARG A 161 -6.57 10.20 2.80
N ILE A 162 -6.83 10.24 4.09
CA ILE A 162 -6.86 9.05 4.92
C ILE A 162 -8.31 8.81 5.37
N TYR A 163 -8.78 7.58 5.24
CA TYR A 163 -10.11 7.15 5.67
C TYR A 163 -9.95 6.04 6.70
N VAL A 164 -10.49 6.22 7.91
CA VAL A 164 -10.40 5.24 8.99
C VAL A 164 -11.80 4.94 9.53
N LYS A 165 -12.17 3.66 9.57
CA LYS A 165 -13.44 3.19 10.14
C LYS A 165 -13.38 3.02 11.65
N GLY A 166 -12.27 2.47 12.14
CA GLY A 166 -12.04 2.24 13.56
C GLY A 166 -11.58 3.50 14.30
N THR A 167 -10.84 3.27 15.37
CA THR A 167 -10.31 4.34 16.23
C THR A 167 -8.93 4.78 15.75
N VAL A 168 -8.68 6.09 15.78
CA VAL A 168 -7.34 6.66 15.59
C VAL A 168 -6.77 6.98 16.96
N GLN A 169 -5.64 6.36 17.31
CA GLN A 169 -5.03 6.53 18.63
C GLN A 169 -4.49 7.96 18.84
N SER A 170 -3.68 8.45 17.89
CA SER A 170 -3.19 9.84 17.90
C SER A 170 -2.88 10.31 16.47
N LEU A 171 -3.01 11.62 16.25
CA LEU A 171 -2.64 12.25 14.98
C LEU A 171 -1.21 12.75 15.05
N GLY A 172 -0.51 12.68 13.92
CA GLY A 172 0.80 13.28 13.77
C GLY A 172 0.75 14.79 13.52
N SER A 173 1.93 15.42 13.46
CA SER A 173 2.06 16.85 13.15
C SER A 173 1.37 17.21 11.84
N ASP A 174 0.65 18.34 11.83
CA ASP A 174 -0.10 18.85 10.67
C ASP A 174 -1.17 17.89 10.11
N CYS A 175 -1.62 16.88 10.88
CA CYS A 175 -2.73 16.02 10.52
C CYS A 175 -3.97 16.38 11.35
N ILE A 176 -5.13 16.55 10.70
CA ILE A 176 -6.40 16.80 11.39
C ILE A 176 -7.52 15.93 10.81
N GLU A 177 -8.55 15.71 11.61
CA GLU A 177 -9.83 15.23 11.09
C GLU A 177 -10.40 16.29 10.12
N LYS A 178 -10.96 15.83 9.01
CA LYS A 178 -11.49 16.65 7.93
C LYS A 178 -12.95 16.28 7.67
N GLU A 179 -13.73 17.26 7.23
CA GLU A 179 -15.12 17.06 6.84
C GLU A 179 -15.26 15.96 5.77
N MET A 180 -16.18 15.01 6.00
CA MET A 180 -16.59 14.04 4.99
C MET A 180 -17.66 14.66 4.08
N ARG A 181 -17.42 14.65 2.76
CA ARG A 181 -18.30 15.29 1.75
C ARG A 181 -18.73 14.24 0.73
N ALA A 182 -19.71 14.57 -0.11
CA ALA A 182 -20.27 13.64 -1.08
C ALA A 182 -19.20 13.01 -2.01
N GLU A 183 -18.24 13.80 -2.49
CA GLU A 183 -17.17 13.29 -3.35
C GLU A 183 -16.21 12.34 -2.60
N HIS A 184 -16.04 12.53 -1.29
CA HIS A 184 -15.22 11.64 -0.46
C HIS A 184 -15.92 10.31 -0.19
N LEU A 185 -17.23 10.34 0.04
CA LEU A 185 -18.03 9.12 0.22
C LEU A 185 -18.05 8.28 -1.06
N GLN A 186 -18.22 8.92 -2.22
CA GLN A 186 -18.16 8.24 -3.51
C GLN A 186 -16.77 7.62 -3.75
N GLU A 187 -15.70 8.42 -3.59
CA GLU A 187 -14.33 7.96 -3.77
C GLU A 187 -13.98 6.77 -2.86
N LEU A 188 -14.35 6.85 -1.58
CA LEU A 188 -14.14 5.78 -0.62
C LEU A 188 -14.93 4.52 -0.99
N GLN A 189 -16.20 4.66 -1.40
CA GLN A 189 -16.99 3.51 -1.81
C GLN A 189 -16.41 2.82 -3.06
N GLU A 190 -15.90 3.59 -4.02
CA GLU A 190 -15.22 3.06 -5.20
C GLU A 190 -13.96 2.27 -4.83
N LEU A 191 -13.16 2.76 -3.87
CA LEU A 191 -11.97 2.05 -3.37
C LEU A 191 -12.31 0.75 -2.65
N LEU A 192 -13.32 0.77 -1.78
CA LEU A 192 -13.81 -0.43 -1.07
C LEU A 192 -14.31 -1.48 -2.07
N ASN A 193 -15.06 -1.07 -3.09
CA ASN A 193 -15.54 -1.95 -4.16
C ASN A 193 -14.39 -2.56 -4.96
N LYS A 194 -13.37 -1.77 -5.35
CA LYS A 194 -12.17 -2.28 -6.05
C LYS A 194 -11.35 -3.24 -5.19
N ALA A 195 -11.31 -3.00 -3.87
CA ALA A 195 -10.68 -3.90 -2.91
C ALA A 195 -11.52 -5.18 -2.67
N GLY A 196 -12.81 -5.17 -3.01
CA GLY A 196 -13.73 -6.27 -2.74
C GLY A 196 -14.07 -6.38 -1.25
N LEU A 197 -14.09 -5.24 -0.53
CA LEU A 197 -14.42 -5.17 0.90
C LEU A 197 -15.82 -4.59 1.07
N ASP A 198 -16.68 -5.33 1.77
CA ASP A 198 -18.07 -4.94 2.01
C ASP A 198 -18.19 -4.02 3.24
N HIS A 199 -17.90 -2.73 3.03
CA HIS A 199 -18.10 -1.68 4.02
C HIS A 199 -18.83 -0.49 3.41
N LYS A 200 -19.50 0.28 4.27
CA LYS A 200 -20.16 1.52 3.89
C LYS A 200 -19.22 2.69 4.13
N ALA A 201 -19.02 3.52 3.10
CA ALA A 201 -18.18 4.72 3.21
C ALA A 201 -18.62 5.68 4.35
N ALA A 202 -19.91 5.68 4.71
CA ALA A 202 -20.46 6.51 5.78
C ALA A 202 -19.96 6.12 7.18
N ASP A 203 -19.40 4.92 7.35
CA ASP A 203 -18.88 4.43 8.63
C ASP A 203 -17.45 4.93 8.91
N PHE A 204 -16.85 5.68 7.98
CA PHE A 204 -15.46 6.13 8.07
C PHE A 204 -15.38 7.62 8.41
N LYS A 205 -14.31 7.97 9.11
CA LYS A 205 -13.84 9.35 9.27
C LYS A 205 -12.74 9.64 8.27
N ARG A 206 -12.57 10.92 7.94
CA ARG A 206 -11.55 11.40 7.01
C ARG A 206 -10.50 12.23 7.73
N TYR A 207 -9.23 12.04 7.39
CA TYR A 207 -8.10 12.79 7.90
C TYR A 207 -7.23 13.30 6.74
N GLY A 208 -6.48 14.37 7.00
CA GLY A 208 -5.55 14.95 6.03
C GLY A 208 -4.87 16.20 6.57
N SER A 209 -4.02 16.81 5.74
CA SER A 209 -3.13 17.89 6.19
C SER A 209 -3.90 19.13 6.63
N ALA A 210 -3.51 19.73 7.76
CA ALA A 210 -3.98 21.06 8.18
C ALA A 210 -3.38 22.19 7.32
N ARG A 211 -2.43 21.85 6.43
CA ARG A 211 -1.72 22.73 5.49
C ARG A 211 -0.92 23.83 6.17
N GLN A 212 -0.43 23.58 7.39
CA GLN A 212 0.38 24.54 8.15
C GLN A 212 1.88 24.40 7.87
N LEU A 213 2.34 23.20 7.49
CA LEU A 213 3.77 22.90 7.28
C LEU A 213 4.18 22.84 5.80
N TYR A 214 3.36 23.36 4.89
CA TYR A 214 3.65 23.36 3.44
C TYR A 214 4.83 24.25 3.06
N ASN A 215 5.04 25.31 3.83
CA ASN A 215 6.15 26.25 3.64
C ASN A 215 6.91 26.35 4.95
N PHE A 216 8.24 26.45 4.87
CA PHE A 216 9.05 26.74 6.04
C PHE A 216 8.67 28.12 6.60
N LYS A 217 8.27 28.17 7.87
CA LYS A 217 8.09 29.40 8.63
C LYS A 217 8.92 29.28 9.91
N VAL A 218 9.82 30.24 10.14
CA VAL A 218 10.72 30.22 11.31
C VAL A 218 9.95 30.15 12.63
N ASP A 219 8.76 30.76 12.69
CA ASP A 219 7.88 30.75 13.87
C ASP A 219 7.32 29.36 14.20
N ASN A 220 7.31 28.45 13.22
CA ASN A 220 6.84 27.07 13.37
C ASN A 220 7.98 26.07 13.63
N ALA A 221 9.21 26.53 13.91
CA ALA A 221 10.39 25.67 14.05
C ALA A 221 10.23 24.51 15.06
N SER A 222 9.40 24.69 16.10
CA SER A 222 9.10 23.66 17.11
C SER A 222 8.01 22.66 16.70
N ALA A 223 7.35 22.87 15.57
CA ALA A 223 6.26 22.04 15.05
C ALA A 223 6.68 21.18 13.84
N TYR A 224 7.93 21.32 13.36
CA TYR A 224 8.56 20.43 12.39
C TYR A 224 9.23 19.24 13.06
#